data_AF-A0A3N6LRM1-F1
#
_entry.id   AF-A0A3N6LRM1-F1
#
_cell.length_a   1.000
_cell.length_b   1.000
_cell.length_c   1.000
_cell.angle_alpha   90.00
_cell.angle_beta   90.00
_cell.angle_gamma   90.00
#
_symmetry.space_group_name_H-M   'P 1'
#
loop_
_entity.id
_entity.type
_entity.pdbx_description
1 polymer ?
#
loop_
_entity_poly.entity_id
_entity_poly.type
_entity_poly.pdbx_seq_one_letter_code
_entity_poly.pdbx_strand_id
1 'polypeptide(L)'
;MNRRKFLAVSGAGVLTAGGVAHVASPSSVRTTAARLSYEQLNDYVPQSLAVCTPSEAGYIGVLDMPPADAITEFKRRGFSEYYLSYLHAYERDDEVVYERGNLVRLSDDGDWQLHARLFPRDGRTEVRGHWEPSVRNQPRAHVAGDDVDHEKGEAMIRAEFDVIDEPFSGDLSMVDRCG
;
A
#
# COMPACT_ATOMS: atom_id res chain seq x y z
N MET A 1 -13.97 8.99 -34.03
CA MET A 1 -13.79 7.68 -33.37
C MET A 1 -12.31 7.29 -33.42
N ASN A 2 -11.55 7.57 -32.36
CA ASN A 2 -10.13 7.21 -32.28
C ASN A 2 -9.94 6.11 -31.22
N ARG A 3 -9.50 4.94 -31.67
CA ARG A 3 -9.19 3.76 -30.86
C ARG A 3 -7.97 4.07 -29.99
N ARG A 4 -8.16 4.17 -28.68
CA ARG A 4 -7.08 4.22 -27.68
C ARG A 4 -6.42 2.83 -27.61
N LYS A 5 -5.14 2.76 -27.95
CA LYS A 5 -4.31 1.57 -27.73
C LYS A 5 -3.91 1.53 -26.26
N PHE A 6 -4.34 0.52 -25.53
CA PHE A 6 -3.80 0.19 -24.22
C PHE A 6 -2.39 -0.40 -24.41
N LEU A 7 -1.38 0.28 -23.90
CA LEU A 7 -0.04 -0.29 -23.71
C LEU A 7 -0.02 -0.95 -22.34
N ALA A 8 -0.17 -2.28 -22.34
CA ALA A 8 0.15 -3.10 -21.19
C ALA A 8 1.68 -3.13 -21.06
N VAL A 9 2.24 -2.42 -20.09
CA VAL A 9 3.65 -2.55 -19.73
C VAL A 9 3.78 -3.73 -18.77
N SER A 10 3.94 -4.93 -19.35
CA SER A 10 4.42 -6.10 -18.62
C SER A 10 5.95 -6.04 -18.59
N GLY A 11 6.50 -5.29 -17.63
CA GLY A 11 7.94 -5.13 -17.47
C GLY A 11 8.45 -5.84 -16.21
N ALA A 12 8.66 -7.16 -16.28
CA ALA A 12 9.49 -7.86 -15.30
C ALA A 12 10.96 -7.61 -15.65
N GLY A 13 11.53 -6.52 -15.13
CA GLY A 13 12.94 -6.19 -15.28
C GLY A 13 13.78 -6.92 -14.24
N VAL A 14 14.44 -8.01 -14.65
CA VAL A 14 15.52 -8.64 -13.87
C VAL A 14 16.76 -7.74 -14.02
N LEU A 15 17.04 -6.91 -13.01
CA LEU A 15 18.33 -6.23 -12.88
C LEU A 15 19.27 -7.13 -12.06
N THR A 16 20.04 -7.95 -12.75
CA THR A 16 21.17 -8.67 -12.15
C THR A 16 22.41 -7.77 -12.12
N ALA A 17 22.74 -7.27 -10.94
CA ALA A 17 24.09 -6.86 -10.61
C ALA A 17 24.37 -7.21 -9.14
N GLY A 18 24.98 -8.39 -8.94
CA GLY A 18 25.74 -8.76 -7.73
C GLY A 18 24.97 -8.91 -6.41
N GLY A 19 24.71 -10.17 -6.02
CA GLY A 19 24.44 -10.52 -4.63
C GLY A 19 22.97 -10.72 -4.28
N VAL A 20 22.64 -11.97 -3.90
CA VAL A 20 21.35 -12.46 -3.38
C VAL A 20 20.16 -12.21 -4.32
N ALA A 21 19.69 -13.27 -4.97
CA ALA A 21 18.41 -13.27 -5.67
C ALA A 21 17.28 -13.16 -4.64
N HIS A 22 17.04 -11.96 -4.13
CA HIS A 22 15.75 -11.63 -3.56
C HIS A 22 14.76 -11.69 -4.71
N VAL A 23 13.88 -12.69 -4.69
CA VAL A 23 12.71 -12.70 -5.56
C VAL A 23 11.96 -11.44 -5.22
N ALA A 24 12.13 -10.38 -6.02
CA ALA A 24 11.52 -9.10 -5.77
C ALA A 24 10.00 -9.33 -5.83
N SER A 25 9.31 -9.15 -4.70
CA SER A 25 7.85 -9.19 -4.70
C SER A 25 7.34 -8.12 -5.67
N PRO A 26 6.14 -8.27 -6.25
CA PRO A 26 5.62 -7.23 -7.13
C PRO A 26 5.45 -5.89 -6.38
N SER A 27 5.24 -5.92 -5.06
CA SER A 27 5.31 -4.74 -4.18
C SER A 27 6.69 -4.08 -4.18
N SER A 28 7.77 -4.86 -4.12
CA SER A 28 9.14 -4.32 -4.20
C SER A 28 9.43 -3.67 -5.56
N VAL A 29 9.00 -4.28 -6.66
CA VAL A 29 9.19 -3.74 -8.03
C VAL A 29 8.42 -2.43 -8.20
N ARG A 30 7.15 -2.41 -7.78
CA ARG A 30 6.28 -1.23 -7.82
C ARG A 30 6.87 -0.08 -7.01
N THR A 31 7.38 -0.37 -5.82
CA THR A 31 7.97 0.66 -4.95
C THR A 31 9.23 1.25 -5.56
N THR A 32 10.12 0.41 -6.10
CA THR A 32 11.34 0.91 -6.78
C THR A 32 11.00 1.78 -7.98
N ALA A 33 10.01 1.38 -8.79
CA ALA A 33 9.57 2.17 -9.95
C ALA A 33 8.94 3.51 -9.54
N ALA A 34 8.11 3.53 -8.51
CA ALA A 34 7.50 4.74 -7.99
C ALA A 34 8.51 5.68 -7.34
N ARG A 35 9.49 5.14 -6.59
CA ARG A 35 10.59 5.93 -6.02
C ARG A 35 11.37 6.66 -7.10
N LEU A 36 11.80 5.94 -8.15
CA LEU A 36 12.49 6.55 -9.29
C LEU A 36 11.62 7.62 -9.97
N SER A 37 10.33 7.33 -10.15
CA SER A 37 9.40 8.30 -10.73
C SER A 37 9.24 9.55 -9.86
N TYR A 38 9.08 9.41 -8.56
CA TYR A 38 8.90 10.53 -7.64
C TYR A 38 10.16 11.38 -7.54
N GLU A 39 11.33 10.75 -7.41
CA GLU A 39 12.63 11.40 -7.23
C GLU A 39 13.19 12.01 -8.54
N GLN A 40 12.85 11.47 -9.72
CA GLN A 40 13.50 11.87 -10.99
C GLN A 40 12.56 12.45 -12.05
N LEU A 41 11.24 12.19 -11.99
CA LEU A 41 10.29 12.59 -13.04
C LEU A 41 9.17 13.47 -12.46
N ASN A 42 9.16 14.74 -12.86
CA ASN A 42 8.15 15.71 -12.38
C ASN A 42 6.85 15.74 -13.21
N ASP A 43 6.85 15.13 -14.40
CA ASP A 43 5.73 15.24 -15.35
C ASP A 43 5.03 13.90 -15.59
N TYR A 44 3.75 13.84 -15.21
CA TYR A 44 2.77 12.77 -15.40
C TYR A 44 3.21 11.34 -14.99
N VAL A 45 2.79 10.94 -13.78
CA VAL A 45 3.01 9.60 -13.24
C VAL A 45 1.72 8.77 -13.37
N PRO A 46 1.75 7.55 -13.96
CA PRO A 46 0.60 6.65 -13.95
C PRO A 46 0.06 6.43 -12.53
N GLN A 47 -1.26 6.34 -12.36
CA GLN A 47 -1.92 6.21 -11.04
C GLN A 47 -1.32 5.13 -10.13
N SER A 48 -0.93 3.98 -10.68
CA SER A 48 -0.31 2.88 -9.90
C SER A 48 1.09 3.20 -9.37
N LEU A 49 1.73 4.24 -9.91
CA LEU A 49 3.04 4.77 -9.51
C LEU A 49 2.93 6.15 -8.84
N ALA A 50 1.75 6.77 -8.87
CA ALA A 50 1.51 8.02 -8.17
C ALA A 50 1.60 7.78 -6.66
N VAL A 51 2.32 8.70 -6.01
CA VAL A 51 2.61 8.64 -4.59
C VAL A 51 1.68 9.62 -3.88
N CYS A 52 0.86 9.12 -2.96
CA CYS A 52 0.08 9.97 -2.05
C CYS A 52 0.53 9.75 -0.62
N THR A 53 0.27 10.74 0.19
CA THR A 53 0.41 10.66 1.63
C THR A 53 -0.75 9.85 2.21
N PRO A 54 -0.51 8.88 3.11
CA PRO A 54 -1.60 8.14 3.72
C PRO A 54 -2.41 9.02 4.67
N SER A 55 -3.69 8.69 4.86
CA SER A 55 -4.50 9.26 5.94
C SER A 55 -3.91 8.91 7.31
N GLU A 56 -3.89 9.89 8.23
CA GLU A 56 -3.51 9.67 9.63
C GLU A 56 -4.53 8.77 10.35
N ALA A 57 -5.82 8.92 10.05
CA ALA A 57 -6.90 8.14 10.65
C ALA A 57 -6.78 6.62 10.39
N GLY A 58 -6.05 6.23 9.34
CA GLY A 58 -5.78 4.83 9.03
C GLY A 58 -4.60 4.23 9.77
N TYR A 59 -3.87 5.01 10.58
CA TYR A 59 -2.77 4.47 11.39
C TYR A 59 -3.31 3.61 12.53
N ILE A 60 -2.79 2.38 12.64
CA ILE A 60 -3.25 1.40 13.64
C ILE A 60 -2.17 1.15 14.69
N GLY A 61 -0.91 0.93 14.28
CA GLY A 61 0.18 0.64 15.21
C GLY A 61 1.33 -0.10 14.54
N VAL A 62 2.04 -0.92 15.32
CA VAL A 62 3.25 -1.62 14.87
C VAL A 62 3.16 -3.13 15.14
N LEU A 63 3.61 -3.94 14.19
CA LEU A 63 3.85 -5.38 14.38
C LEU A 63 5.33 -5.62 14.63
N ASP A 64 5.65 -6.47 15.60
CA ASP A 64 7.02 -6.87 15.94
C ASP A 64 7.58 -7.92 14.97
N MET A 65 7.60 -7.57 13.68
CA MET A 65 8.15 -8.38 12.60
C MET A 65 8.48 -7.50 11.39
N PRO A 66 9.45 -7.88 10.55
CA PRO A 66 9.80 -7.11 9.36
C PRO A 66 8.67 -7.19 8.31
N PRO A 67 8.61 -6.23 7.37
CA PRO A 67 7.51 -6.17 6.40
C PRO A 67 7.30 -7.43 5.56
N ALA A 68 8.38 -8.15 5.22
CA ALA A 68 8.28 -9.40 4.44
C ALA A 68 7.51 -10.49 5.20
N ASP A 69 7.76 -10.59 6.51
CA ASP A 69 7.10 -11.56 7.38
C ASP A 69 5.65 -11.14 7.65
N ALA A 70 5.43 -9.84 7.88
CA ALA A 70 4.08 -9.28 7.99
C ALA A 70 3.25 -9.58 6.73
N ILE A 71 3.76 -9.31 5.53
CA ILE A 71 3.07 -9.63 4.26
C ILE A 71 2.71 -11.11 4.18
N THR A 72 3.63 -11.99 4.59
CA THR A 72 3.41 -13.45 4.59
C THR A 72 2.29 -13.83 5.56
N GLU A 73 2.27 -13.25 6.76
CA GLU A 73 1.24 -13.51 7.76
C GLU A 73 -0.14 -12.98 7.35
N PHE A 74 -0.20 -11.78 6.76
CA PHE A 74 -1.44 -11.26 6.15
C PHE A 74 -1.95 -12.20 5.07
N LYS A 75 -1.09 -12.68 4.16
CA LYS A 75 -1.48 -13.64 3.12
C LYS A 75 -2.02 -14.95 3.71
N ARG A 76 -1.41 -15.46 4.79
CA ARG A 76 -1.89 -16.65 5.51
C ARG A 76 -3.32 -16.48 6.05
N ARG A 77 -3.72 -15.23 6.35
CA ARG A 77 -5.06 -14.86 6.85
C ARG A 77 -6.05 -14.47 5.74
N GLY A 78 -5.73 -14.79 4.49
CA GLY A 78 -6.61 -14.61 3.34
C GLY A 78 -6.49 -13.26 2.63
N PHE A 79 -5.50 -12.44 2.98
CA PHE A 79 -5.21 -11.23 2.21
C PHE A 79 -4.49 -11.56 0.91
N SER A 80 -4.69 -10.70 -0.08
CA SER A 80 -4.00 -10.73 -1.37
C SER A 80 -3.41 -9.36 -1.68
N GLU A 81 -2.29 -9.31 -2.41
CA GLU A 81 -1.70 -8.02 -2.77
C GLU A 81 -2.52 -7.32 -3.86
N TYR A 82 -2.71 -6.01 -3.70
CA TYR A 82 -3.49 -5.16 -4.58
C TYR A 82 -2.61 -4.04 -5.16
N TYR A 83 -2.56 -3.95 -6.49
CA TYR A 83 -1.55 -3.12 -7.20
C TYR A 83 -2.14 -2.00 -8.05
N LEU A 84 -3.46 -1.84 -8.05
CA LEU A 84 -4.15 -0.82 -8.85
C LEU A 84 -4.43 0.47 -8.06
N SER A 85 -4.28 0.45 -6.73
CA SER A 85 -4.39 1.64 -5.91
C SER A 85 -3.16 2.55 -6.07
N TYR A 86 -3.20 3.76 -5.53
CA TYR A 86 -2.02 4.62 -5.42
C TYR A 86 -0.97 4.01 -4.49
N LEU A 87 0.31 4.35 -4.70
CA LEU A 87 1.36 4.00 -3.75
C LEU A 87 1.33 5.03 -2.61
N HIS A 88 1.46 4.60 -1.36
CA HIS A 88 1.60 5.53 -0.25
C HIS A 88 3.05 5.69 0.19
N ALA A 89 3.41 6.91 0.55
CA ALA A 89 4.66 7.23 1.23
C ALA A 89 4.48 8.43 2.15
N TYR A 90 5.40 8.62 3.08
CA TYR A 90 5.47 9.77 3.97
C TYR A 90 6.92 9.98 4.40
N GLU A 91 7.23 11.11 5.05
CA GLU A 91 8.59 11.38 5.53
C GLU A 91 8.77 10.93 6.99
N ARG A 92 9.91 10.35 7.33
CA ARG A 92 10.33 10.04 8.71
C ARG A 92 11.84 10.18 8.78
N ASP A 93 12.33 10.90 9.78
CA ASP A 93 13.78 11.12 10.00
C ASP A 93 14.50 11.60 8.73
N ASP A 94 13.89 12.57 8.03
CA ASP A 94 14.36 13.14 6.75
C ASP A 94 14.44 12.15 5.57
N GLU A 95 13.86 10.95 5.70
CA GLU A 95 13.77 9.95 4.64
C GLU A 95 12.32 9.69 4.21
N VAL A 96 12.11 9.46 2.90
CA VAL A 96 10.80 9.04 2.38
C VAL A 96 10.59 7.55 2.63
N VAL A 97 9.61 7.23 3.48
CA VAL A 97 9.18 5.88 3.81
C VAL A 97 8.05 5.48 2.87
N TYR A 98 8.36 4.56 1.97
CA TYR A 98 7.37 3.99 1.04
C TYR A 98 6.70 2.75 1.63
N GLU A 99 5.43 2.54 1.27
CA GLU A 99 4.75 1.28 1.57
C GLU A 99 5.49 0.08 0.97
N ARG A 100 5.40 -1.06 1.66
CA ARG A 100 6.00 -2.34 1.28
C ARG A 100 4.96 -3.44 1.05
N GLY A 101 3.77 -3.29 1.64
CA GLY A 101 2.65 -4.19 1.41
C GLY A 101 1.37 -3.38 1.22
N ASN A 102 0.61 -3.73 0.19
CA ASN A 102 -0.68 -3.15 -0.16
C ASN A 102 -1.62 -4.33 -0.36
N LEU A 103 -2.44 -4.60 0.64
CA LEU A 103 -3.08 -5.90 0.86
C LEU A 103 -4.58 -5.72 1.05
N VAL A 104 -5.38 -6.56 0.43
CA VAL A 104 -6.83 -6.55 0.55
C VAL A 104 -7.37 -7.94 0.87
N ARG A 105 -8.40 -7.99 1.72
CA ARG A 105 -9.23 -9.17 1.93
C ARG A 105 -10.69 -8.80 1.76
N LEU A 106 -11.36 -9.48 0.83
CA LEU A 106 -12.77 -9.25 0.52
C LEU A 106 -13.69 -9.79 1.64
N SER A 107 -14.85 -9.18 1.83
CA SER A 107 -15.98 -9.80 2.52
C SER A 107 -16.46 -11.06 1.78
N ASP A 108 -17.27 -11.88 2.47
CA ASP A 108 -17.84 -13.10 1.88
C ASP A 108 -18.71 -12.83 0.64
N ASP A 109 -19.45 -11.71 0.63
CA ASP A 109 -20.22 -11.25 -0.54
C ASP A 109 -19.35 -10.52 -1.59
N GLY A 110 -18.11 -10.17 -1.24
CA GLY A 110 -17.16 -9.46 -2.08
C GLY A 110 -17.43 -7.96 -2.26
N ASP A 111 -18.49 -7.43 -1.63
CA ASP A 111 -18.94 -6.05 -1.79
C ASP A 111 -18.10 -5.06 -0.98
N TRP A 112 -17.34 -5.55 -0.03
CA TRP A 112 -16.45 -4.78 0.82
C TRP A 112 -15.05 -5.39 0.86
N GLN A 113 -14.08 -4.59 1.27
CA GLN A 113 -12.70 -5.03 1.44
C GLN A 113 -12.08 -4.43 2.70
N LEU A 114 -11.34 -5.27 3.43
CA LEU A 114 -10.40 -4.83 4.45
C LEU A 114 -9.08 -4.56 3.76
N HIS A 115 -8.69 -3.29 3.74
CA HIS A 115 -7.46 -2.84 3.12
C HIS A 115 -6.41 -2.60 4.20
N ALA A 116 -5.24 -3.21 4.05
CA ALA A 116 -4.09 -3.02 4.93
C ALA A 116 -2.89 -2.53 4.12
N ARG A 117 -2.18 -1.54 4.65
CA ARG A 117 -0.92 -1.03 4.10
C ARG A 117 0.17 -1.16 5.15
N LEU A 118 1.33 -1.64 4.70
CA LEU A 118 2.45 -2.00 5.56
C LEU A 118 3.66 -1.13 5.22
N PHE A 119 4.27 -0.53 6.23
CA PHE A 119 5.43 0.34 6.09
C PHE A 119 6.58 -0.16 6.98
N PRO A 120 7.85 -0.03 6.56
CA PRO A 120 8.97 -0.38 7.40
C PRO A 120 9.11 0.63 8.56
N ARG A 121 9.46 0.13 9.75
CA ARG A 121 9.80 0.93 10.93
C ARG A 121 10.81 0.19 11.80
N ASP A 122 12.09 0.55 11.74
CA ASP A 122 13.15 0.01 12.62
C ASP A 122 13.21 -1.53 12.69
N GLY A 123 13.14 -2.20 11.53
CA GLY A 123 13.09 -3.68 11.46
C GLY A 123 11.74 -4.31 11.79
N ARG A 124 10.76 -3.48 12.19
CA ARG A 124 9.36 -3.82 12.44
C ARG A 124 8.46 -3.29 11.31
N THR A 125 7.16 -3.45 11.48
CA THR A 125 6.18 -3.06 10.46
C THR A 125 5.13 -2.14 11.05
N GLU A 126 5.05 -0.91 10.57
CA GLU A 126 3.88 -0.06 10.78
C GLU A 126 2.71 -0.58 9.93
N VAL A 127 1.54 -0.65 10.54
CA VAL A 127 0.30 -1.09 9.90
C VAL A 127 -0.67 0.07 9.84
N ARG A 128 -1.25 0.23 8.65
CA ARG A 128 -2.40 1.07 8.41
C ARG A 128 -3.53 0.24 7.82
N GLY A 129 -4.78 0.64 8.05
CA GLY A 129 -5.88 -0.05 7.42
C GLY A 129 -7.23 0.60 7.64
N HIS A 130 -8.19 0.14 6.84
CA HIS A 130 -9.56 0.63 6.83
C HIS A 130 -10.48 -0.40 6.15
N TRP A 131 -11.77 -0.31 6.46
CA TRP A 131 -12.83 -1.06 5.79
C TRP A 131 -13.48 -0.16 4.74
N GLU A 132 -13.60 -0.62 3.50
CA GLU A 132 -14.14 0.20 2.40
C GLU A 132 -14.95 -0.64 1.41
N PRO A 133 -15.80 -0.02 0.58
CA PRO A 133 -16.42 -0.71 -0.55
C PRO A 133 -15.36 -1.33 -1.44
N SER A 134 -15.63 -2.54 -1.91
CA SER A 134 -14.72 -3.27 -2.78
C SER A 134 -14.60 -2.57 -4.13
N VAL A 135 -13.37 -2.31 -4.58
CA VAL A 135 -13.13 -1.79 -5.93
C VAL A 135 -13.64 -2.74 -7.02
N ARG A 136 -13.74 -4.05 -6.72
CA ARG A 136 -14.17 -5.08 -7.66
C ARG A 136 -15.68 -5.05 -7.88
N ASN A 137 -16.46 -4.98 -6.80
CA ASN A 137 -17.92 -5.09 -6.87
C ASN A 137 -18.62 -3.73 -6.75
N GLN A 138 -18.01 -2.78 -6.06
CA GLN A 138 -18.55 -1.44 -5.79
C GLN A 138 -17.57 -0.31 -6.23
N PRO A 139 -17.07 -0.29 -7.48
CA PRO A 139 -16.03 0.65 -7.91
C PRO A 139 -16.42 2.12 -7.78
N ARG A 140 -17.72 2.45 -7.93
CA ARG A 140 -18.19 3.84 -7.79
C ARG A 140 -18.17 4.31 -6.34
N ALA A 141 -18.66 3.48 -5.42
CA ALA A 141 -18.64 3.79 -4.00
C ALA A 141 -17.19 3.80 -3.46
N HIS A 142 -16.36 2.87 -3.93
CA HIS A 142 -14.93 2.83 -3.61
C HIS A 142 -14.21 4.14 -3.98
N VAL A 143 -14.46 4.67 -5.20
CA VAL A 143 -13.84 5.93 -5.64
C VAL A 143 -14.43 7.16 -4.94
N ALA A 144 -15.70 7.11 -4.53
CA ALA A 144 -16.31 8.21 -3.77
C ALA A 144 -15.69 8.37 -2.38
N GLY A 145 -15.30 7.26 -1.73
CA GLY A 145 -14.60 7.28 -0.44
C GLY A 145 -15.47 7.60 0.78
N ASP A 146 -16.77 7.88 0.59
CA ASP A 146 -17.70 8.26 1.66
C ASP A 146 -17.92 7.13 2.70
N ASP A 147 -17.72 5.87 2.31
CA ASP A 147 -17.94 4.69 3.13
C ASP A 147 -16.63 4.08 3.67
N VAL A 148 -15.55 4.86 3.74
CA VAL A 148 -14.28 4.42 4.34
C VAL A 148 -14.38 4.49 5.87
N ASP A 149 -14.27 3.33 6.52
CA ASP A 149 -14.38 3.16 7.96
C ASP A 149 -13.04 2.69 8.54
N HIS A 150 -12.29 3.63 9.10
CA HIS A 150 -10.98 3.37 9.69
C HIS A 150 -11.08 2.62 11.02
N GLU A 151 -12.04 2.96 11.87
CA GLU A 151 -12.23 2.33 13.19
C GLU A 151 -12.57 0.84 13.06
N LYS A 152 -13.46 0.49 12.11
CA LYS A 152 -13.76 -0.91 11.83
C LYS A 152 -12.56 -1.64 11.25
N GLY A 153 -11.81 -1.01 10.36
CA GLY A 153 -10.58 -1.59 9.80
C GLY A 153 -9.54 -1.89 10.88
N GLU A 154 -9.33 -0.94 11.79
CA GLU A 154 -8.49 -1.10 12.96
C GLU A 154 -8.95 -2.27 13.85
N ALA A 155 -10.23 -2.29 14.23
CA ALA A 155 -10.79 -3.33 15.09
C ALA A 155 -10.63 -4.73 14.48
N MET A 156 -10.83 -4.88 13.16
CA MET A 156 -10.66 -6.14 12.46
C MET A 156 -9.19 -6.58 12.40
N ILE A 157 -8.25 -5.65 12.17
CA ILE A 157 -6.82 -5.97 12.17
C ILE A 157 -6.37 -6.36 13.58
N ARG A 158 -6.76 -5.62 14.62
CA ARG A 158 -6.39 -5.95 16.01
C ARG A 158 -6.99 -7.25 16.52
N ALA A 159 -8.15 -7.65 16.00
CA ALA A 159 -8.74 -8.96 16.32
C ALA A 159 -7.88 -10.13 15.80
N GLU A 160 -6.99 -9.87 14.85
CA GLU A 160 -6.19 -10.87 14.18
C GLU A 160 -4.71 -10.77 14.53
N PHE A 161 -4.18 -9.56 14.69
CA PHE A 161 -2.76 -9.33 14.86
C PHE A 161 -2.45 -8.71 16.22
N ASP A 162 -1.34 -9.14 16.82
CA ASP A 162 -0.78 -8.54 18.04
C ASP A 162 -0.13 -7.19 17.70
N VAL A 163 -0.97 -6.17 17.49
CA VAL A 163 -0.53 -4.81 17.20
C VAL A 163 -0.08 -4.12 18.49
N ILE A 164 1.13 -3.58 18.47
CA ILE A 164 1.70 -2.74 19.53
C ILE A 164 1.25 -1.30 19.31
N ASP A 165 0.70 -0.70 20.36
CA ASP A 165 0.35 0.72 20.39
C ASP A 165 1.62 1.56 20.51
N GLU A 166 2.05 2.10 19.38
CA GLU A 166 3.02 3.19 19.34
C GLU A 166 2.40 4.38 18.63
N PRO A 167 2.72 5.62 19.01
CA PRO A 167 2.25 6.76 18.25
C PRO A 167 2.86 6.75 16.85
N PHE A 168 2.09 7.31 15.90
CA PHE A 168 2.63 7.68 14.61
C PHE A 168 3.71 8.76 14.79
N SER A 169 4.81 8.63 14.03
CA SER A 169 6.00 9.48 14.15
C SER A 169 6.51 10.03 12.81
N GLY A 170 5.73 9.90 11.74
CA GLY A 170 6.10 10.46 10.43
C GLY A 170 5.49 11.85 10.20
N ASP A 171 5.89 12.48 9.10
CA ASP A 171 5.34 13.71 8.57
C ASP A 171 4.50 13.41 7.32
N LEU A 172 3.23 13.85 7.36
CA LEU A 172 2.25 13.71 6.29
C LEU A 172 2.12 15.00 5.46
N SER A 173 3.09 15.91 5.52
CA SER A 173 3.08 17.18 4.76
C SER A 173 3.66 17.07 3.34
N MET A 174 4.05 15.86 2.93
CA MET A 174 4.59 15.58 1.61
C MET A 174 3.63 16.01 0.48
N VAL A 175 4.18 16.50 -0.63
CA VAL A 175 3.37 16.92 -1.78
C VAL A 175 2.81 15.69 -2.50
N ASP A 176 1.49 15.51 -2.39
CA ASP A 176 0.75 14.46 -3.09
C ASP A 176 0.85 14.59 -4.61
N ARG A 177 1.02 13.45 -5.30
CA ARG A 177 1.00 13.37 -6.78
C ARG A 177 -0.21 12.61 -7.32
N CYS A 178 -1.27 12.54 -6.53
CA CYS A 178 -2.49 11.83 -6.84
C CYS A 178 -3.55 12.82 -7.33
N GLY A 179 -3.52 13.10 -8.63
CA GLY A 179 -4.45 13.99 -9.34
C GLY A 179 -5.31 13.26 -10.36
#